data_AF-A0A9D8LV39-F1
#
_entry.id   AF-A0A9D8LV39-F1
#
_cell.length_a   1.000
_cell.length_b   1.000
_cell.length_c   1.000
_cell.angle_alpha   90.00
_cell.angle_beta   90.00
_cell.angle_gamma   90.00
#
_symmetry.space_group_name_H-M   'P 1'
#
loop_
_entity.id
_entity.type
_entity.pdbx_description
1 polymer ?
#
loop_
_entity_poly.entity_id
_entity_poly.type
_entity_poly.pdbx_seq_one_letter_code
_entity_poly.pdbx_strand_id
1 'polypeptide(L)' 'MATSQRVRRGRLAIGLAIGGGLLLLAGANWHLVHVAISSQPDCVPHLRQGEGEVRPGAYSAARSACQSR' A
#
# COMPACT_ATOMS: atom_id res chain seq x y z
N MET A 1 5.69 -3.52 50.02
CA MET A 1 6.45 -3.70 48.76
C MET A 1 5.64 -4.34 47.61
N ALA A 2 4.69 -5.27 47.86
CA ALA A 2 3.94 -5.97 46.81
C ALA A 2 2.98 -5.10 45.95
N THR A 3 2.45 -3.99 46.48
CA THR A 3 1.58 -3.05 45.74
C THR A 3 2.34 -2.25 44.68
N SER A 4 3.53 -1.75 45.02
CA SER A 4 4.39 -0.99 44.09
C SER A 4 4.85 -1.83 42.90
N GLN A 5 5.09 -3.13 43.12
CA GLN A 5 5.46 -4.07 42.06
C GLN A 5 4.32 -4.33 41.06
N ARG A 6 3.06 -4.42 41.54
CA ARG A 6 1.87 -4.56 40.67
C ARG A 6 1.64 -3.33 39.80
N VAL A 7 1.78 -2.14 40.37
CA VAL A 7 1.66 -0.87 39.62
C VAL A 7 2.74 -0.76 38.54
N ARG A 8 3.98 -1.13 38.85
CA ARG A 8 5.09 -1.17 37.87
C ARG A 8 4.83 -2.17 36.74
N ARG A 9 4.38 -3.39 37.05
CA ARG A 9 4.04 -4.40 36.04
C ARG A 9 2.88 -3.95 35.14
N GLY A 10 1.85 -3.30 35.71
CA GLY A 10 0.74 -2.74 34.92
C GLY A 10 1.19 -1.64 33.96
N ARG A 11 2.04 -0.71 34.42
CA ARG A 11 2.63 0.33 33.57
C ARG A 11 3.48 -0.24 32.44
N LEU A 12 4.27 -1.27 32.72
CA LEU A 12 5.06 -1.97 31.70
C LEU A 12 4.15 -2.67 30.68
N ALA A 13 3.11 -3.37 31.14
CA ALA A 13 2.16 -4.04 30.25
C ALA A 13 1.43 -3.03 29.32
N ILE A 14 0.99 -1.89 29.86
CA ILE A 14 0.38 -0.81 29.07
C ILE A 14 1.39 -0.24 28.06
N GLY A 15 2.63 0.02 28.49
CA GLY A 15 3.69 0.50 27.60
C GLY A 15 3.98 -0.47 26.46
N LEU A 16 4.03 -1.77 26.75
CA LEU A 16 4.20 -2.81 25.74
C LEU A 16 3.00 -2.90 24.78
N ALA A 17 1.77 -2.79 25.30
CA ALA A 17 0.58 -2.80 24.46
C ALA A 17 0.54 -1.60 23.50
N ILE A 18 0.86 -0.40 23.99
CA ILE A 18 0.92 0.82 23.17
C ILE A 18 2.05 0.70 22.14
N GLY A 19 3.26 0.35 22.59
CA GLY A 19 4.41 0.21 21.70
C GLY A 19 4.20 -0.86 20.63
N GLY A 20 3.64 -2.01 21.01
CA GLY A 20 3.26 -3.08 20.09
C GLY A 20 2.21 -2.63 19.07
N GLY A 21 1.18 -1.91 19.52
CA GLY A 21 0.15 -1.36 18.63
C GLY A 21 0.71 -0.36 17.61
N LEU A 22 1.60 0.54 18.05
CA LEU A 22 2.26 1.50 17.16
C LEU A 22 3.17 0.81 16.13
N LEU A 23 3.95 -0.20 16.55
CA LEU A 23 4.79 -0.98 15.65
C LEU A 23 3.97 -1.74 14.61
N LEU A 24 2.85 -2.35 15.02
CA LEU A 24 1.94 -3.04 14.10
C LEU A 24 1.35 -2.08 13.07
N LEU A 25 0.83 -0.92 13.52
CA LEU A 25 0.28 0.09 12.62
C LEU A 25 1.32 0.61 11.63
N ALA A 26 2.53 0.92 12.11
CA ALA A 26 3.62 1.38 11.27
C ALA A 26 4.03 0.33 10.23
N GLY A 27 4.17 -0.94 10.65
CA GLY A 27 4.50 -2.04 9.75
C GLY A 27 3.44 -2.29 8.68
N ALA A 28 2.15 -2.26 9.06
CA ALA A 28 1.05 -2.40 8.10
C ALA A 28 1.06 -1.29 7.04
N ASN A 29 1.20 -0.02 7.47
CA ASN A 29 1.25 1.11 6.54
C ASN A 29 2.52 1.10 5.66
N TRP A 30 3.66 0.70 6.22
CA TRP A 30 4.90 0.54 5.46
C TRP A 30 4.72 -0.49 4.33
N HIS A 31 4.06 -1.61 4.61
CA HIS A 31 3.77 -2.62 3.61
C HIS A 31 2.90 -2.08 2.47
N LEU A 32 1.87 -1.28 2.78
CA LEU A 32 1.03 -0.64 1.76
C LEU A 32 1.84 0.30 0.85
N VAL A 33 2.71 1.13 1.44
CA VAL A 33 3.61 2.01 0.68
C VAL A 33 4.56 1.20 -0.21
N HIS A 34 5.14 0.12 0.34
CA HIS A 34 6.01 -0.77 -0.41
C HIS A 34 5.28 -1.38 -1.62
N VAL A 35 4.08 -1.92 -1.43
CA VAL A 35 3.25 -2.46 -2.52
C VAL A 35 2.97 -1.38 -3.57
N ALA A 36 2.58 -0.19 -3.15
CA ALA A 36 2.25 0.90 -4.08
C ALA A 36 3.42 1.28 -5.00
N ILE A 37 4.65 1.23 -4.49
CA ILE A 37 5.86 1.60 -5.27
C ILE A 37 6.43 0.40 -6.03
N SER A 38 6.36 -0.81 -5.47
CA SER A 38 6.98 -2.02 -6.03
C SER A 38 6.17 -2.69 -7.14
N SER A 39 4.88 -2.38 -7.27
CA SER A 39 3.96 -3.07 -8.20
C SER A 39 4.26 -2.83 -9.69
N GLN A 40 5.39 -2.22 -10.07
CA GLN A 40 5.79 -1.97 -11.46
C GLN A 40 4.65 -1.38 -12.31
N PRO A 41 4.50 -0.06 -12.34
CA PRO A 41 3.77 0.62 -13.40
C PRO A 41 4.65 0.63 -14.65
N ASP A 42 5.20 -0.53 -15.06
CA ASP A 42 5.84 -0.63 -16.35
C ASP A 42 4.76 -0.26 -17.36
N CYS A 43 4.86 0.99 -17.84
CA CYS A 43 4.01 1.52 -18.88
C CYS A 43 4.28 0.65 -20.09
N VAL A 44 3.44 -0.38 -20.25
CA VAL A 44 3.37 -1.17 -21.46
C VAL A 44 3.26 -0.17 -22.61
N PRO A 45 4.04 -0.28 -23.69
CA PRO A 45 3.96 0.65 -24.80
C PRO A 45 2.55 0.60 -25.38
N HIS A 46 1.70 1.52 -24.91
CA HIS A 46 0.31 1.60 -25.31
C HIS A 46 0.26 2.22 -26.70
N LEU A 47 -0.22 1.44 -27.67
CA LEU A 47 -0.56 1.98 -28.98
C LEU A 47 -1.73 2.97 -28.81
N ARG A 48 -1.55 4.22 -29.24
CA ARG A 48 -2.67 5.17 -29.30
C ARG A 48 -3.72 4.66 -30.28
N GLN A 49 -4.98 5.04 -30.05
CA GLN A 49 -6.04 4.74 -31.01
C GLN A 49 -5.68 5.38 -32.37
N GLY A 50 -5.46 4.54 -33.39
CA GLY A 50 -5.06 4.95 -34.74
C GLY A 50 -3.57 4.81 -35.06
N GLU A 51 -2.73 4.47 -34.08
CA GLU A 51 -1.29 4.24 -34.27
C GLU A 51 -1.00 2.73 -34.13
N GLY A 52 -0.82 2.03 -35.25
CA GLY A 52 -0.26 0.67 -35.28
C GLY A 52 -1.21 -0.46 -35.71
N GLU A 53 -0.63 -1.42 -36.43
CA GLU A 53 -1.29 -2.66 -36.87
C GLU A 53 -1.51 -3.61 -35.67
N VAL A 54 -2.67 -4.25 -35.59
CA VAL A 54 -3.00 -5.20 -34.50
C VAL A 54 -2.08 -6.41 -34.59
N ARG A 55 -1.05 -6.45 -33.74
CA ARG A 55 -0.11 -7.57 -33.63
C ARG A 55 -0.26 -8.28 -32.29
N PRO A 56 0.00 -9.60 -32.20
CA PRO A 56 0.04 -10.31 -30.93
C PRO A 56 1.03 -9.63 -29.98
N GLY A 57 0.57 -9.25 -28.77
CA GLY A 57 1.38 -8.52 -27.78
C GLY A 57 1.28 -7.00 -27.85
N ALA A 58 0.46 -6.44 -28.74
CA ALA A 58 0.13 -5.02 -28.76
C ALA A 58 -1.10 -4.73 -27.89
N TYR A 59 -0.96 -3.83 -26.91
CA TYR A 59 -2.03 -3.47 -25.98
C TYR A 59 -2.41 -2.00 -26.15
N SER A 60 -3.60 -1.72 -26.69
CA SER A 60 -4.14 -0.35 -26.75
C SER A 60 -4.90 -0.02 -25.47
N ALA A 61 -4.83 1.24 -25.05
CA ALA A 61 -5.63 1.73 -23.93
C ALA A 61 -7.14 1.65 -24.25
N ALA A 62 -7.95 1.31 -23.24
CA ALA A 62 -9.41 1.33 -23.37
C ALA A 62 -9.90 2.76 -23.66
N ARG A 63 -10.93 2.88 -24.50
CA ARG A 63 -11.51 4.19 -24.88
C ARG A 63 -12.14 4.86 -23.65
N SER A 64 -11.83 6.14 -23.43
CA SER A 64 -12.43 6.92 -22.34
C SER A 64 -13.94 7.06 -22.54
N ALA A 65 -14.73 6.86 -21.49
CA ALA A 65 -16.19 7.04 -21.52
C ALA A 65 -16.65 8.52 -21.53
N CYS A 66 -15.72 9.47 -21.59
CA CYS A 66 -16.04 10.89 -21.67
C CYS A 66 -16.77 11.20 -22.98
N GLN A 67 -17.99 11.70 -22.86
CA GLN A 67 -18.67 12.37 -23.97
C GLN A 67 -18.05 13.76 -24.09
N SER A 68 -17.35 14.02 -25.19
CA SER A 68 -16.93 15.38 -25.54
C SER A 68 -18.20 16.22 -25.69
N ARG A 69 -18.30 17.29 -24.89
CA ARG A 69 -19.33 18.31 -25.06
C ARG A 69 -19.14 19.02 -26.40
#